data_AF-A7VHL2-F1
#
_entry.id   AF-A7VHL2-F1
#
_cell.length_a   1.000
_cell.length_b   1.000
_cell.length_c   1.000
_cell.angle_alpha   90.00
_cell.angle_beta   90.00
_cell.angle_gamma   90.00
#
_symmetry.space_group_name_H-M   'P 1'
#
loop_
_entity.id
_entity.type
_entity.pdbx_description
1 polymer ?
#
loop_
_entity_poly.entity_id
_entity_poly.type
_entity_poly.pdbx_seq_one_letter_code
_entity_poly.pdbx_strand_id
1 'polypeptide(L)'
;MVRWILIHNEEVICMQKIVDKISEKSLNFITEYISKSVKEYKKMDLWEKAVKKACDATEGIDDSFADDILKSLAIQRHYVWLISNKSLDDIYRSFILTMAIELCSLNAEKKHAVSLGMAILDNWFEVNGIEYQDISNQLAGDEIVNIVNDREKLYREYFLLYNEPFAQDTIRVYYPKNGESWIRWDKNCSVDIKVNLSKGTEYGFCRIGFSYSRIDNQACEKSLKVAYIKEDKEIYRFEHEDLLGIDDKKILWVW
;
A
#
# COMPACT_ATOMS: atom_id res chain seq x y z
N MET A 1 58.99 31.68 24.73
CA MET A 1 59.03 31.02 23.41
C MET A 1 58.54 29.57 23.49
N VAL A 2 59.10 28.72 24.37
CA VAL A 2 58.69 27.30 24.54
C VAL A 2 57.21 27.09 24.90
N ARG A 3 56.64 27.94 25.75
CA ARG A 3 55.22 27.82 26.20
C ARG A 3 54.19 28.07 25.08
N TRP A 4 54.51 28.91 24.09
CA TRP A 4 53.64 29.19 22.95
C TRP A 4 53.64 28.05 21.93
N ILE A 5 54.79 27.40 21.74
CA ILE A 5 54.93 26.23 20.85
C ILE A 5 54.13 25.03 21.41
N LEU A 6 54.14 24.83 22.73
CA LEU A 6 53.37 23.77 23.40
C LEU A 6 51.86 23.97 23.27
N ILE A 7 51.36 25.19 23.48
CA ILE A 7 49.93 25.51 23.35
C ILE A 7 49.46 25.31 21.90
N HIS A 8 50.25 25.76 20.92
CA HIS A 8 49.91 25.59 19.51
C HIS A 8 49.87 24.11 19.07
N ASN A 9 50.77 23.28 19.60
CA ASN A 9 50.77 21.83 19.35
C ASN A 9 49.55 21.15 19.99
N GLU A 10 49.14 21.55 21.19
CA GLU A 10 47.94 20.99 21.85
C GLU A 10 46.64 21.35 21.09
N GLU A 11 46.54 22.59 20.59
CA GLU A 11 45.41 23.03 19.76
C GLU A 11 45.31 22.26 18.43
N VAL A 12 46.44 22.04 17.75
CA VAL A 12 46.49 21.24 16.51
C VAL A 12 46.09 19.78 16.76
N ILE A 13 46.58 19.17 17.83
CA ILE A 13 46.21 17.79 18.22
C ILE A 13 44.71 17.71 18.58
N CYS A 14 44.16 18.74 19.24
CA CYS A 14 42.75 18.81 19.58
C CYS A 14 41.87 18.94 18.32
N MET A 15 42.24 19.82 17.39
CA MET A 15 41.54 19.96 16.11
C MET A 15 41.58 18.68 15.29
N GLN A 16 42.72 17.98 15.23
CA GLN A 16 42.82 16.71 14.51
C GLN A 16 41.86 15.66 15.08
N LYS A 17 41.78 15.52 16.42
CA LYS A 17 40.82 14.61 17.08
C LYS A 17 39.35 14.96 16.80
N ILE A 18 39.04 16.25 16.64
CA ILE A 18 37.69 16.70 16.29
C ILE A 18 37.38 16.33 14.83
N VAL A 19 38.32 16.59 13.91
CA VAL A 19 38.19 16.22 12.49
C VAL A 19 38.00 14.71 12.34
N ASP A 20 38.83 13.90 13.00
CA ASP A 20 38.75 12.44 12.93
C ASP A 20 37.38 11.92 13.41
N LYS A 21 36.85 12.48 14.51
CA LYS A 21 35.51 12.15 15.02
C LYS A 21 34.38 12.56 14.07
N ILE A 22 34.50 13.70 13.40
CA ILE A 22 33.52 14.15 12.42
C ILE A 22 33.55 13.22 11.20
N SER A 23 34.75 12.92 10.68
CA SER A 23 34.95 11.99 9.57
C SER A 23 34.39 10.59 9.88
N GLU A 24 34.66 10.05 11.06
CA GLU A 24 34.12 8.76 11.49
C GLU A 24 32.58 8.76 11.54
N LYS A 25 31.97 9.79 12.12
CA LYS A 25 30.50 9.92 12.14
C LYS A 25 29.91 10.03 10.74
N SER A 26 30.52 10.81 9.86
CA SER A 26 30.08 10.96 8.48
C SER A 26 30.19 9.64 7.71
N LEU A 27 31.29 8.89 7.88
CA LEU A 27 31.47 7.58 7.24
C LEU A 27 30.46 6.54 7.76
N ASN A 28 30.18 6.52 9.06
CA ASN A 28 29.16 5.64 9.63
C ASN A 28 27.77 5.96 9.08
N PHE A 29 27.39 7.23 9.02
CA PHE A 29 26.11 7.66 8.45
C PHE A 29 25.96 7.26 6.97
N ILE A 30 27.01 7.48 6.16
CA ILE A 30 27.02 7.09 4.75
C ILE A 30 26.91 5.57 4.60
N THR A 31 27.65 4.82 5.42
CA THR A 31 27.65 3.35 5.39
C THR A 31 26.27 2.79 5.76
N GLU A 32 25.64 3.35 6.80
CA GLU A 32 24.26 2.99 7.20
C GLU A 32 23.25 3.32 6.10
N TYR A 33 23.35 4.50 5.50
CA TYR A 33 22.48 4.91 4.40
C TYR A 33 22.62 3.99 3.18
N ILE A 34 23.84 3.73 2.72
CA ILE A 34 24.10 2.82 1.59
C ILE A 34 23.58 1.42 1.93
N SER A 35 23.86 0.92 3.14
CA SER A 35 23.40 -0.41 3.56
C SER A 35 21.88 -0.51 3.59
N LYS A 36 21.17 0.54 4.01
CA LYS A 36 19.71 0.61 3.98
C LYS A 36 19.19 0.59 2.54
N SER A 37 19.72 1.46 1.69
CA SER A 37 19.31 1.54 0.27
C SER A 37 19.56 0.24 -0.49
N VAL A 38 20.69 -0.42 -0.26
CA VAL A 38 21.01 -1.73 -0.88
C VAL A 38 20.03 -2.82 -0.42
N LYS A 39 19.66 -2.83 0.87
CA LYS A 39 18.66 -3.77 1.40
C LYS A 39 17.28 -3.52 0.78
N GLU A 40 16.86 -2.27 0.67
CA GLU A 40 15.58 -1.90 0.05
C GLU A 40 15.54 -2.28 -1.44
N TYR A 41 16.61 -2.00 -2.19
CA TYR A 41 16.73 -2.39 -3.59
C TYR A 41 16.66 -3.92 -3.77
N LYS A 42 17.38 -4.67 -2.93
CA LYS A 42 17.34 -6.14 -2.96
C LYS A 42 15.93 -6.68 -2.68
N LYS A 43 15.21 -6.10 -1.71
CA LYS A 43 13.83 -6.50 -1.41
C LYS A 43 12.89 -6.23 -2.60
N MET A 44 13.06 -5.10 -3.29
CA MET A 44 12.26 -4.80 -4.48
C MET A 44 12.53 -5.79 -5.62
N ASP A 45 13.79 -6.11 -5.89
CA ASP A 45 14.16 -7.12 -6.91
C ASP A 45 13.57 -8.50 -6.60
N LEU A 46 13.56 -8.92 -5.33
CA LEU A 46 12.92 -10.16 -4.91
C LEU A 46 11.40 -10.12 -5.07
N TRP A 47 10.77 -8.97 -4.80
CA TRP A 47 9.34 -8.78 -4.98
C TRP A 47 8.94 -8.88 -6.45
N GLU A 48 9.66 -8.18 -7.34
CA GLU A 48 9.45 -8.26 -8.78
C GLU A 48 9.60 -9.68 -9.31
N LYS A 49 10.61 -10.43 -8.83
CA LYS A 49 10.80 -11.85 -9.20
C LYS A 49 9.64 -12.72 -8.74
N ALA A 50 9.14 -12.52 -7.52
CA ALA A 50 8.02 -13.29 -6.99
C ALA A 50 6.74 -13.07 -7.81
N VAL A 51 6.45 -11.81 -8.16
CA VAL A 51 5.30 -11.43 -9.00
C VAL A 51 5.42 -12.02 -10.40
N LYS A 52 6.56 -11.81 -11.08
CA LYS A 52 6.79 -12.29 -12.45
C LYS A 52 6.73 -13.82 -12.53
N LYS A 53 7.43 -14.52 -11.63
CA LYS A 53 7.38 -16.00 -11.57
C LYS A 53 5.95 -16.55 -11.47
N ALA A 54 5.08 -15.89 -10.70
CA ALA A 54 3.69 -16.33 -10.57
C ALA A 54 2.84 -16.01 -11.81
N CYS A 55 3.03 -14.82 -12.41
CA CYS A 55 2.32 -14.43 -13.62
C CYS A 55 2.71 -15.31 -14.82
N ASP A 56 4.00 -15.54 -15.03
CA ASP A 56 4.53 -16.37 -16.13
C ASP A 56 4.00 -17.82 -16.06
N ALA A 57 3.75 -18.32 -14.85
CA ALA A 57 3.21 -19.66 -14.61
C ALA A 57 1.67 -19.74 -14.75
N THR A 58 0.97 -18.61 -14.91
CA THR A 58 -0.49 -18.56 -14.91
C THR A 58 -1.05 -18.39 -16.31
N GLU A 59 -1.65 -19.46 -16.84
CA GLU A 59 -2.27 -19.43 -18.18
C GLU A 59 -3.41 -18.40 -18.28
N GLY A 60 -3.29 -17.48 -19.23
CA GLY A 60 -4.29 -16.44 -19.51
C GLY A 60 -4.02 -15.10 -18.80
N ILE A 61 -2.89 -14.99 -18.09
CA ILE A 61 -2.32 -13.72 -17.65
C ILE A 61 -1.20 -13.34 -18.63
N ASP A 62 -1.19 -12.10 -19.10
CA ASP A 62 -0.15 -11.61 -20.01
C ASP A 62 1.05 -11.02 -19.24
N ASP A 63 2.20 -10.93 -19.90
CA ASP A 63 3.43 -10.41 -19.29
C ASP A 63 3.28 -8.94 -18.85
N SER A 64 2.44 -8.16 -19.55
CA SER A 64 2.16 -6.77 -19.19
C SER A 64 1.40 -6.63 -17.87
N PHE A 65 0.59 -7.62 -17.50
CA PHE A 65 -0.15 -7.63 -16.24
C PHE A 65 0.79 -7.63 -15.04
N ALA A 66 1.91 -8.34 -15.09
CA ALA A 66 2.90 -8.33 -14.03
C ALA A 66 3.44 -6.90 -13.78
N ASP A 67 3.73 -6.17 -14.86
CA ASP A 67 4.20 -4.79 -14.79
C ASP A 67 3.11 -3.82 -14.28
N ASP A 68 1.84 -4.06 -14.60
CA ASP A 68 0.71 -3.26 -14.11
C ASP A 68 0.47 -3.50 -12.61
N ILE A 69 0.52 -4.75 -12.16
CA ILE A 69 0.41 -5.13 -10.74
C ILE A 69 1.54 -4.50 -9.92
N LEU A 70 2.78 -4.50 -10.42
CA LEU A 70 3.92 -3.87 -9.74
C LEU A 70 3.76 -2.34 -9.59
N LYS A 71 3.02 -1.70 -10.50
CA LYS A 71 2.70 -0.27 -10.43
C LYS A 71 1.45 0.03 -9.62
N SER A 72 0.60 -0.96 -9.33
CA SER A 72 -0.60 -0.74 -8.54
C SER A 72 -0.26 -0.30 -7.12
N LEU A 73 -0.80 0.86 -6.74
CA LEU A 73 -0.70 1.41 -5.39
C LEU A 73 -1.28 0.45 -4.33
N ALA A 74 -2.37 -0.26 -4.66
CA ALA A 74 -2.99 -1.22 -3.75
C ALA A 74 -2.08 -2.45 -3.51
N ILE A 75 -1.35 -2.88 -4.54
CA ILE A 75 -0.36 -3.96 -4.44
C ILE A 75 0.89 -3.49 -3.70
N GLN A 76 1.37 -2.28 -3.99
CA GLN A 76 2.51 -1.66 -3.29
C GLN A 76 2.26 -1.54 -1.79
N ARG A 77 1.01 -1.30 -1.35
CA ARG A 77 0.65 -1.36 0.08
C ARG A 77 1.06 -2.68 0.72
N HIS A 78 0.83 -3.80 0.05
CA HIS A 78 1.17 -5.13 0.58
C HIS A 78 2.67 -5.39 0.53
N TYR A 79 3.37 -4.92 -0.51
CA TYR A 79 4.84 -4.94 -0.50
C TYR A 79 5.39 -4.21 0.73
N VAL A 80 4.90 -2.98 1.01
CA VAL A 80 5.29 -2.22 2.20
C VAL A 80 4.97 -3.00 3.48
N TRP A 81 3.82 -3.67 3.54
CA TRP A 81 3.47 -4.54 4.66
C TRP A 81 4.48 -5.69 4.83
N LEU A 82 4.77 -6.44 3.77
CA LEU A 82 5.69 -7.58 3.77
C LEU A 82 7.11 -7.23 4.21
N ILE A 83 7.58 -6.01 3.89
CA ILE A 83 8.93 -5.57 4.27
C ILE A 83 8.99 -4.87 5.63
N SER A 84 7.84 -4.59 6.24
CA SER A 84 7.71 -3.94 7.54
C SER A 84 7.80 -4.92 8.70
N ASN A 85 7.88 -4.39 9.93
CA ASN A 85 7.81 -5.20 11.15
C ASN A 85 6.36 -5.41 11.65
N LYS A 86 5.36 -5.20 10.79
CA LYS A 86 3.95 -5.46 11.14
C LYS A 86 3.69 -6.96 11.21
N SER A 87 2.68 -7.37 11.99
CA SER A 87 2.20 -8.76 11.96
C SER A 87 1.79 -9.15 10.54
N LEU A 88 2.08 -10.37 10.13
CA LEU A 88 1.64 -10.93 8.84
C LEU A 88 0.27 -11.60 8.92
N ASP A 89 -0.44 -11.46 10.05
CA ASP A 89 -1.79 -11.98 10.20
C ASP A 89 -2.70 -11.44 9.10
N ASP A 90 -3.50 -12.33 8.51
CA ASP A 90 -4.46 -12.04 7.44
C ASP A 90 -3.85 -11.52 6.12
N ILE A 91 -2.51 -11.55 5.96
CA ILE A 91 -1.83 -11.04 4.76
C ILE A 91 -2.34 -11.71 3.47
N TYR A 92 -2.56 -13.03 3.49
CA TYR A 92 -3.07 -13.77 2.35
C TYR A 92 -4.48 -13.31 1.96
N ARG A 93 -5.38 -13.18 2.94
CA ARG A 93 -6.74 -12.72 2.68
C ARG A 93 -6.74 -11.32 2.10
N SER A 94 -6.04 -10.38 2.75
CA SER A 94 -5.95 -8.99 2.29
C SER A 94 -5.36 -8.89 0.88
N PHE A 95 -4.29 -9.64 0.61
CA PHE A 95 -3.63 -9.64 -0.68
C PHE A 95 -4.50 -10.25 -1.77
N ILE A 96 -5.14 -11.40 -1.53
CA ILE A 96 -6.02 -12.07 -2.50
C ILE A 96 -7.23 -11.20 -2.85
N LEU A 97 -7.86 -10.56 -1.86
CA LEU A 97 -8.97 -9.62 -2.11
C LEU A 97 -8.51 -8.43 -2.96
N THR A 98 -7.30 -7.92 -2.70
CA THR A 98 -6.72 -6.83 -3.50
C THR A 98 -6.43 -7.28 -4.92
N MET A 99 -5.82 -8.45 -5.11
CA MET A 99 -5.59 -9.05 -6.43
C MET A 99 -6.89 -9.26 -7.19
N ALA A 100 -7.95 -9.70 -6.51
CA ALA A 100 -9.27 -9.86 -7.12
C ALA A 100 -9.83 -8.53 -7.65
N ILE A 101 -9.64 -7.42 -6.94
CA ILE A 101 -10.04 -6.09 -7.42
C ILE A 101 -9.24 -5.66 -8.65
N GLU A 102 -7.93 -5.90 -8.69
CA GLU A 102 -7.11 -5.59 -9.88
C GLU A 102 -7.57 -6.38 -11.12
N LEU A 103 -7.87 -7.67 -10.92
CA LEU A 103 -8.32 -8.59 -11.97
C LEU A 103 -9.75 -8.32 -12.46
N CYS A 104 -10.56 -7.52 -11.74
CA CYS A 104 -11.92 -7.18 -12.16
C CYS A 104 -11.96 -6.47 -13.52
N SER A 105 -10.96 -5.64 -13.80
CA SER A 105 -10.83 -4.92 -15.09
C SER A 105 -10.68 -5.86 -16.28
N LEU A 106 -10.13 -7.06 -16.05
CA LEU A 106 -9.93 -8.12 -17.04
C LEU A 106 -11.03 -9.20 -16.99
N ASN A 107 -12.00 -9.08 -16.08
CA ASN A 107 -12.98 -10.13 -15.76
C ASN A 107 -12.33 -11.49 -15.43
N ALA A 108 -11.16 -11.43 -14.81
CA ALA A 108 -10.29 -12.58 -14.54
C ALA A 108 -10.29 -13.00 -13.06
N GLU A 109 -10.98 -12.25 -12.20
CA GLU A 109 -10.87 -12.38 -10.74
C GLU A 109 -11.28 -13.77 -10.25
N LYS A 110 -12.37 -14.32 -10.79
CA LYS A 110 -12.91 -15.62 -10.39
C LYS A 110 -12.00 -16.79 -10.76
N LYS A 111 -11.28 -16.64 -11.88
CA LYS A 111 -10.41 -17.69 -12.41
C LYS A 111 -9.03 -17.65 -11.75
N HIS A 112 -8.53 -16.46 -11.43
CA HIS A 112 -7.11 -16.29 -11.12
C HIS A 112 -6.80 -15.71 -9.74
N ALA A 113 -7.70 -14.97 -9.08
CA ALA A 113 -7.31 -14.16 -7.92
C ALA A 113 -6.75 -14.98 -6.76
N VAL A 114 -7.38 -16.11 -6.42
CA VAL A 114 -6.96 -16.97 -5.31
C VAL A 114 -5.61 -17.62 -5.63
N SER A 115 -5.52 -18.34 -6.75
CA SER A 115 -4.31 -19.08 -7.12
C SER A 115 -3.12 -18.15 -7.37
N LEU A 116 -3.33 -17.03 -8.08
CA LEU A 116 -2.28 -16.07 -8.37
C LEU A 116 -1.84 -15.33 -7.10
N GLY A 117 -2.80 -14.90 -6.27
CA GLY A 117 -2.51 -14.24 -5.00
C GLY A 117 -1.70 -15.12 -4.05
N MET A 118 -2.06 -16.40 -3.94
CA MET A 118 -1.28 -17.39 -3.18
C MET A 118 0.12 -17.57 -3.78
N ALA A 119 0.22 -17.84 -5.09
CA ALA A 119 1.50 -18.09 -5.75
C ALA A 119 2.50 -16.92 -5.61
N ILE A 120 2.03 -15.67 -5.68
CA ILE A 120 2.91 -14.50 -5.48
C ILE A 120 3.45 -14.47 -4.05
N LEU A 121 2.61 -14.68 -3.04
CA LEU A 121 3.02 -14.66 -1.64
C LEU A 121 3.92 -15.85 -1.28
N ASP A 122 3.56 -17.05 -1.74
CA ASP A 122 4.38 -18.26 -1.60
C ASP A 122 5.77 -18.01 -2.19
N ASN A 123 5.84 -17.53 -3.43
CA ASN A 123 7.10 -17.18 -4.09
C ASN A 123 7.88 -16.15 -3.28
N TRP A 124 7.23 -15.11 -2.74
CA TRP A 124 7.89 -14.09 -1.92
C TRP A 124 8.50 -14.70 -0.66
N PHE A 125 7.76 -15.54 0.07
CA PHE A 125 8.26 -16.16 1.29
C PHE A 125 9.37 -17.18 0.99
N GLU A 126 9.22 -17.98 -0.05
CA GLU A 126 10.25 -18.92 -0.53
C GLU A 126 11.58 -18.20 -0.83
N VAL A 127 11.56 -17.13 -1.65
CA VAL A 127 12.81 -16.43 -2.03
C VAL A 127 13.44 -15.68 -0.86
N ASN A 128 12.68 -15.40 0.20
CA ASN A 128 13.19 -14.79 1.43
C ASN A 128 13.52 -15.84 2.53
N GLY A 129 13.30 -17.13 2.30
CA GLY A 129 13.55 -18.19 3.28
C GLY A 129 12.68 -18.08 4.54
N ILE A 130 11.46 -17.57 4.40
CA ILE A 130 10.49 -17.40 5.49
C ILE A 130 9.58 -18.63 5.51
N GLU A 131 9.46 -19.31 6.64
CA GLU A 131 8.43 -20.35 6.83
C GLU A 131 7.06 -19.69 6.91
N TYR A 132 6.14 -20.08 6.04
CA TYR A 132 4.87 -19.39 5.83
C TYR A 132 3.64 -20.29 5.92
N GLN A 133 3.83 -21.59 6.18
CA GLN A 133 2.73 -22.55 6.28
C GLN A 133 1.72 -22.10 7.34
N ASP A 134 2.18 -21.69 8.52
CA ASP A 134 1.31 -21.18 9.58
C ASP A 134 0.57 -19.89 9.20
N ILE A 135 1.18 -19.04 8.37
CA ILE A 135 0.55 -17.82 7.83
C ILE A 135 -0.53 -18.18 6.82
N SER A 136 -0.22 -19.11 5.91
CA SER A 136 -1.16 -19.58 4.87
C SER A 136 -2.34 -20.36 5.48
N ASN A 137 -2.12 -21.09 6.58
CA ASN A 137 -3.15 -21.87 7.27
C ASN A 137 -4.22 -20.99 7.94
N GLN A 138 -3.97 -19.69 8.11
CA GLN A 138 -4.99 -18.73 8.56
C GLN A 138 -6.09 -18.51 7.50
N LEU A 139 -5.85 -18.93 6.25
CA LEU A 139 -6.75 -18.69 5.14
C LEU A 139 -7.98 -19.60 5.17
N ALA A 140 -9.15 -19.01 5.36
CA ALA A 140 -10.42 -19.69 5.11
C ALA A 140 -10.71 -19.76 3.60
N GLY A 141 -10.13 -20.76 2.91
CA GLY A 141 -10.19 -20.88 1.44
C GLY A 141 -11.60 -20.80 0.84
N ASP A 142 -12.56 -21.55 1.41
CA ASP A 142 -13.95 -21.54 0.94
C ASP A 142 -14.63 -20.17 1.11
N GLU A 143 -14.31 -19.45 2.19
CA GLU A 143 -14.86 -18.10 2.43
C GLU A 143 -14.37 -17.13 1.35
N ILE A 144 -13.07 -17.15 1.05
CA ILE A 144 -12.49 -16.25 0.05
C ILE A 144 -13.00 -16.56 -1.35
N VAL A 145 -13.12 -17.84 -1.71
CA VAL A 145 -13.71 -18.22 -3.01
C VAL A 145 -15.16 -17.71 -3.10
N ASN A 146 -15.92 -17.77 -2.01
CA ASN A 146 -17.28 -17.23 -1.97
C ASN A 146 -17.32 -15.70 -2.10
N ILE A 147 -16.34 -14.99 -1.53
CA ILE A 147 -16.22 -13.52 -1.68
C ILE A 147 -15.84 -13.15 -3.12
N VAL A 148 -14.81 -13.78 -3.68
CA VAL A 148 -14.29 -13.45 -5.03
C VAL A 148 -15.32 -13.74 -6.12
N ASN A 149 -16.19 -14.74 -5.94
CA ASN A 149 -17.20 -15.09 -6.93
C ASN A 149 -18.38 -14.11 -7.02
N ASP A 150 -18.50 -13.19 -6.07
CA ASP A 150 -19.57 -12.19 -5.99
C ASP A 150 -18.95 -10.80 -5.86
N ARG A 151 -19.02 -9.98 -6.92
CA ARG A 151 -18.31 -8.69 -6.95
C ARG A 151 -18.83 -7.72 -5.89
N GLU A 152 -20.11 -7.74 -5.55
CA GLU A 152 -20.64 -6.89 -4.49
C GLU A 152 -20.06 -7.25 -3.12
N LYS A 153 -19.91 -8.55 -2.83
CA LYS A 153 -19.21 -9.01 -1.63
C LYS A 153 -17.74 -8.64 -1.68
N LEU A 154 -17.07 -8.89 -2.81
CA LEU A 154 -15.67 -8.54 -3.00
C LEU A 154 -15.40 -7.05 -2.77
N TYR A 155 -16.21 -6.15 -3.35
CA TYR A 155 -16.08 -4.71 -3.15
C TYR A 155 -16.23 -4.34 -1.67
N ARG A 156 -17.27 -4.88 -1.01
CA ARG A 156 -17.50 -4.63 0.41
C ARG A 156 -16.29 -5.08 1.25
N GLU A 157 -15.85 -6.32 1.07
CA GLU A 157 -14.74 -6.89 1.84
C GLU A 157 -13.41 -6.20 1.56
N TYR A 158 -13.15 -5.79 0.31
CA TYR A 158 -11.97 -5.03 -0.06
C TYR A 158 -11.89 -3.69 0.69
N PHE A 159 -12.97 -2.89 0.69
CA PHE A 159 -12.94 -1.60 1.38
C PHE A 159 -12.90 -1.77 2.90
N LEU A 160 -13.46 -2.85 3.45
CA LEU A 160 -13.34 -3.15 4.88
C LEU A 160 -11.89 -3.41 5.33
N LEU A 161 -10.97 -3.76 4.41
CA LEU A 161 -9.53 -3.83 4.73
C LEU A 161 -8.94 -2.49 5.20
N TYR A 162 -9.61 -1.37 4.89
CA TYR A 162 -9.17 -0.03 5.27
C TYR A 162 -9.89 0.50 6.52
N ASN A 163 -10.79 -0.29 7.11
CA ASN A 163 -11.60 0.17 8.24
C ASN A 163 -10.75 0.28 9.52
N GLU A 164 -10.71 1.47 10.10
CA GLU A 164 -10.08 1.78 11.38
C GLU A 164 -11.16 1.93 12.46
N PRO A 165 -11.46 0.90 13.28
CA PRO A 165 -12.66 0.88 14.14
C PRO A 165 -12.79 2.05 15.13
N PHE A 166 -11.64 2.60 15.54
CA PHE A 166 -11.52 3.69 16.50
C PHE A 166 -11.42 5.08 15.87
N ALA A 167 -11.43 5.17 14.53
CA ALA A 167 -11.45 6.46 13.87
C ALA A 167 -12.82 7.13 13.98
N GLN A 168 -12.81 8.47 13.87
CA GLN A 168 -14.01 9.29 14.07
C GLN A 168 -14.75 9.57 12.76
N ASP A 169 -14.03 9.66 11.65
CA ASP A 169 -14.64 9.97 10.36
C ASP A 169 -15.17 8.70 9.70
N THR A 170 -16.26 8.83 8.95
CA THR A 170 -16.81 7.75 8.14
C THR A 170 -16.84 8.16 6.66
N ILE A 171 -16.27 7.33 5.81
CA ILE A 171 -16.45 7.40 4.36
C ILE A 171 -17.43 6.31 3.96
N ARG A 172 -18.48 6.68 3.24
CA ARG A 172 -19.30 5.76 2.47
C ARG A 172 -18.72 5.59 1.08
N VAL A 173 -18.48 4.34 0.70
CA VAL A 173 -18.07 3.97 -0.64
C VAL A 173 -19.23 3.31 -1.36
N TYR A 174 -19.62 3.88 -2.49
CA TYR A 174 -20.63 3.35 -3.39
C TYR A 174 -19.95 2.55 -4.51
N TYR A 175 -20.48 1.36 -4.78
CA TYR A 175 -19.96 0.43 -5.78
C TYR A 175 -21.07 -0.03 -6.76
N PRO A 176 -20.72 -0.49 -7.97
CA PRO A 176 -21.70 -1.04 -8.91
C PRO A 176 -22.26 -2.38 -8.41
N LYS A 177 -23.52 -2.68 -8.75
CA LYS A 177 -24.08 -4.02 -8.55
C LYS A 177 -23.45 -5.03 -9.51
N ASN A 178 -23.62 -6.32 -9.20
CA ASN A 178 -23.23 -7.38 -10.12
C ASN A 178 -23.89 -7.19 -11.50
N GLY A 179 -23.06 -7.12 -12.55
CA GLY A 179 -23.51 -6.91 -13.93
C GLY A 179 -23.71 -5.45 -14.34
N GLU A 180 -23.53 -4.49 -13.44
CA GLU A 180 -23.60 -3.05 -13.75
C GLU A 180 -22.20 -2.47 -13.97
N SER A 181 -22.09 -1.54 -14.92
CA SER A 181 -20.87 -0.75 -15.17
C SER A 181 -20.99 0.69 -14.65
N TRP A 182 -22.05 0.99 -13.90
CA TRP A 182 -22.36 2.31 -13.35
C TRP A 182 -22.69 2.20 -11.86
N ILE A 183 -22.53 3.31 -11.14
CA ILE A 183 -22.77 3.39 -9.71
C ILE A 183 -24.22 3.78 -9.45
N ARG A 184 -24.83 3.14 -8.45
CA ARG A 184 -26.07 3.61 -7.84
C ARG A 184 -25.72 4.20 -6.48
N TRP A 185 -26.14 5.44 -6.23
CA TRP A 185 -26.06 6.07 -4.91
C TRP A 185 -27.16 5.52 -3.98
N ASP A 186 -27.19 4.19 -3.83
CA ASP A 186 -28.10 3.42 -2.97
C ASP A 186 -27.28 2.86 -1.80
N LYS A 187 -27.81 2.98 -0.58
CA LYS A 187 -27.19 2.44 0.64
C LYS A 187 -26.97 0.93 0.60
N ASN A 188 -27.77 0.20 -0.16
CA ASN A 188 -27.60 -1.24 -0.34
C ASN A 188 -26.37 -1.58 -1.20
N CYS A 189 -25.95 -0.64 -2.06
CA CYS A 189 -24.77 -0.74 -2.90
C CYS A 189 -23.60 0.07 -2.31
N SER A 190 -23.51 0.11 -0.99
CA SER A 190 -22.45 0.83 -0.32
C SER A 190 -21.87 0.10 0.87
N VAL A 191 -20.71 0.57 1.30
CA VAL A 191 -20.03 0.15 2.52
C VAL A 191 -19.53 1.40 3.24
N ASP A 192 -19.81 1.45 4.55
CA ASP A 192 -19.34 2.51 5.42
C ASP A 192 -18.07 2.03 6.09
N ILE A 193 -17.01 2.82 5.97
CA ILE A 193 -15.74 2.55 6.60
C ILE A 193 -15.35 3.71 7.49
N LYS A 194 -14.74 3.39 8.63
CA LYS A 194 -14.15 4.38 9.51
C LYS A 194 -12.71 4.63 9.10
N VAL A 195 -12.32 5.89 9.00
CA VAL A 195 -10.97 6.30 8.60
C VAL A 195 -10.56 7.55 9.37
N ASN A 196 -9.27 7.81 9.50
CA ASN A 196 -8.75 9.06 10.03
C ASN A 196 -8.46 10.04 8.87
N LEU A 197 -9.39 10.94 8.55
CA LEU A 197 -9.24 11.86 7.41
C LEU A 197 -8.06 12.84 7.59
N SER A 198 -7.68 13.13 8.83
CA SER A 198 -6.52 14.00 9.11
C SER A 198 -5.18 13.35 8.75
N LYS A 199 -5.12 12.01 8.80
CA LYS A 199 -3.92 11.22 8.45
C LYS A 199 -3.97 10.67 7.03
N GLY A 200 -5.16 10.50 6.46
CA GLY A 200 -5.35 9.77 5.20
C GLY A 200 -5.28 8.26 5.38
N THR A 201 -5.59 7.50 4.33
CA THR A 201 -5.46 6.03 4.36
C THR A 201 -4.14 5.58 3.74
N GLU A 202 -3.86 4.28 3.91
CA GLU A 202 -2.89 3.58 3.07
C GLU A 202 -3.31 3.55 1.59
N TYR A 203 -2.36 3.24 0.73
CA TYR A 203 -2.52 3.19 -0.72
C TYR A 203 -3.57 2.19 -1.20
N GLY A 204 -4.17 2.50 -2.35
CA GLY A 204 -5.17 1.68 -3.03
C GLY A 204 -6.61 1.92 -2.56
N PHE A 205 -6.85 2.84 -1.63
CA PHE A 205 -8.21 3.05 -1.13
C PHE A 205 -9.11 3.65 -2.22
N CYS A 206 -8.68 4.75 -2.84
CA CYS A 206 -9.45 5.40 -3.88
C CYS A 206 -9.23 4.70 -5.24
N ARG A 207 -10.33 4.24 -5.83
CA ARG A 207 -10.39 3.42 -7.03
C ARG A 207 -11.34 4.05 -8.05
N ILE A 208 -10.95 3.99 -9.33
CA ILE A 208 -11.81 4.33 -10.47
C ILE A 208 -12.98 3.33 -10.53
N GLY A 209 -14.18 3.81 -10.88
CA GLY A 209 -15.40 2.99 -10.92
C GLY A 209 -16.18 2.96 -9.60
N PHE A 210 -15.76 3.75 -8.61
CA PHE A 210 -16.40 3.89 -7.30
C PHE A 210 -16.64 5.37 -6.98
N SER A 211 -17.57 5.64 -6.06
CA SER A 211 -17.92 6.99 -5.60
C SER A 211 -17.85 7.05 -4.08
N TYR A 212 -17.43 8.18 -3.54
CA TYR A 212 -17.08 8.33 -2.14
C TYR A 212 -17.81 9.53 -1.55
N SER A 213 -18.34 9.37 -0.34
CA SER A 213 -18.96 10.46 0.42
C SER A 213 -18.51 10.42 1.87
N ARG A 214 -18.21 11.57 2.46
CA ARG A 214 -18.05 11.68 3.92
C ARG A 214 -19.42 11.76 4.56
N ILE A 215 -19.66 10.96 5.59
CA ILE A 215 -20.81 11.09 6.47
C ILE A 215 -20.37 11.92 7.68
N ASP A 216 -21.02 13.06 7.91
CA ASP A 216 -20.78 13.85 9.11
C ASP A 216 -21.66 13.41 10.30
N ASN A 217 -21.40 14.01 11.48
CA ASN A 217 -22.11 13.68 12.72
C ASN A 217 -23.62 13.96 12.67
N GLN A 218 -24.11 14.72 11.67
CA GLN A 218 -25.53 14.98 11.45
C GLN A 218 -26.12 14.07 10.38
N ALA A 219 -25.38 13.04 9.95
CA ALA A 219 -25.70 12.15 8.84
C ALA A 219 -25.88 12.88 7.49
N CYS A 220 -25.30 14.07 7.35
CA CYS A 220 -25.21 14.75 6.07
C CYS A 220 -24.06 14.15 5.26
N GLU A 221 -24.32 13.87 3.99
CA GLU A 221 -23.35 13.30 3.07
C GLU A 221 -22.72 14.39 2.21
N LYS A 222 -21.39 14.42 2.19
CA LYS A 222 -20.62 15.29 1.31
C LYS A 222 -19.80 14.46 0.34
N SER A 223 -20.08 14.57 -0.94
CA SER A 223 -19.36 13.83 -1.98
C SER A 223 -17.89 14.25 -2.06
N LEU A 224 -17.01 13.28 -2.26
CA LEU A 224 -15.60 13.50 -2.53
C LEU A 224 -15.44 14.33 -3.81
N LYS A 225 -14.49 15.27 -3.79
CA LYS A 225 -14.13 16.11 -4.93
C LYS A 225 -12.80 15.69 -5.53
N VAL A 226 -11.81 15.42 -4.69
CA VAL A 226 -10.50 14.93 -5.12
C VAL A 226 -9.87 14.03 -4.07
N ALA A 227 -9.18 13.00 -4.54
CA ALA A 227 -8.21 12.25 -3.76
C ALA A 227 -6.81 12.36 -4.39
N TYR A 228 -5.78 12.50 -3.58
CA TYR A 228 -4.40 12.64 -4.04
C TYR A 228 -3.39 12.09 -3.04
N ILE A 229 -2.17 11.81 -3.51
CA ILE A 229 -1.07 11.31 -2.67
C ILE A 229 -0.34 12.48 -1.99
N LYS A 230 -0.13 12.36 -0.67
CA LYS A 230 0.78 13.20 0.11
C LYS A 230 1.51 12.37 1.15
N GLU A 231 2.85 12.44 1.20
CA GLU A 231 3.69 11.82 2.25
C GLU A 231 3.31 10.34 2.51
N ASP A 232 3.12 9.60 1.43
CA ASP A 232 2.74 8.18 1.42
C ASP A 232 1.33 7.82 1.91
N LYS A 233 0.42 8.79 1.88
CA LYS A 233 -0.98 8.62 2.24
C LYS A 233 -1.90 9.13 1.15
N GLU A 234 -3.08 8.51 1.07
CA GLU A 234 -4.18 9.04 0.26
C GLU A 234 -4.97 10.07 1.08
N ILE A 235 -5.06 11.29 0.55
CA ILE A 235 -5.72 12.43 1.18
C ILE A 235 -6.98 12.78 0.40
N TYR A 236 -8.03 13.16 1.13
CA TYR A 236 -9.36 13.42 0.57
C TYR A 236 -9.78 14.87 0.79
N ARG A 237 -10.43 15.46 -0.23
CA ARG A 237 -11.11 16.75 -0.13
C ARG A 237 -12.56 16.61 -0.57
N PHE A 238 -13.45 17.09 0.29
CA PHE A 238 -14.90 17.03 0.11
C PHE A 238 -15.52 18.41 -0.17
N GLU A 239 -14.73 19.48 -0.06
CA GLU A 239 -15.14 20.86 -0.33
C GLU A 239 -14.35 21.42 -1.53
N HIS A 240 -14.97 22.29 -2.33
CA HIS A 240 -14.36 22.83 -3.55
C HIS A 240 -13.25 23.85 -3.29
N GLU A 241 -13.23 24.49 -2.11
CA GLU A 241 -12.30 25.54 -1.76
C GLU A 241 -10.86 25.02 -1.52
N ASP A 242 -10.69 23.70 -1.39
CA ASP A 242 -9.43 23.05 -1.02
C ASP A 242 -8.61 22.51 -2.22
N LEU A 243 -8.96 22.90 -3.45
CA LEU A 243 -8.34 22.34 -4.67
C LEU A 243 -7.03 23.04 -5.10
N LEU A 244 -6.69 24.18 -4.51
CA LEU A 244 -5.53 24.97 -4.90
C LEU A 244 -4.21 24.35 -4.40
N GLY A 245 -3.24 24.18 -5.30
CA GLY A 245 -1.88 23.73 -4.98
C GLY A 245 -1.69 22.22 -4.92
N ILE A 246 -2.66 21.43 -5.40
CA ILE A 246 -2.50 19.99 -5.60
C ILE A 246 -1.74 19.77 -6.92
N ASP A 247 -0.67 18.97 -6.87
CA ASP A 247 0.07 18.55 -8.06
C ASP A 247 -0.75 17.50 -8.82
N ASP A 248 -1.11 17.81 -10.07
CA ASP A 248 -1.91 16.94 -10.94
C ASP A 248 -1.32 15.52 -11.06
N LYS A 249 0.01 15.38 -10.96
CA LYS A 249 0.68 14.07 -11.03
C LYS A 249 0.41 13.17 -9.82
N LYS A 250 -0.13 13.74 -8.74
CA LYS A 250 -0.45 13.03 -7.50
C LYS A 250 -1.93 12.76 -7.33
N ILE A 251 -2.77 13.23 -8.26
CA ILE A 251 -4.22 13.01 -8.23
C ILE A 251 -4.51 11.54 -8.54
N LEU A 252 -5.32 10.91 -7.69
CA LEU A 252 -5.77 9.53 -7.82
C LEU A 252 -7.20 9.46 -8.37
N TRP A 253 -8.03 10.43 -8.01
CA TRP A 253 -9.45 10.42 -8.32
C TRP A 253 -10.01 11.84 -8.25
N VAL A 254 -10.95 12.17 -9.14
CA VAL A 254 -11.61 13.48 -9.20
C VAL A 254 -13.06 13.33 -9.69
N TRP A 255 -13.95 14.19 -9.22
CA TRP A 255 -15.36 14.30 -9.63
C TRP A 255 -15.73 15.71 -10.08
#